data_AF-A0A1W9YNF4-F1
#
_entry.id   AF-A0A1W9YNF4-F1
#
_cell.length_a   1.000
_cell.length_b   1.000
_cell.length_c   1.000
_cell.angle_alpha   90.00
_cell.angle_beta   90.00
_cell.angle_gamma   90.00
#
_symmetry.space_group_name_H-M   'P 1'
#
loop_
_entity.id
_entity.type
_entity.pdbx_description
1 polymer ?
#
loop_
_entity_poly.entity_id
_entity_poly.type
_entity_poly.pdbx_seq_one_letter_code
_entity_poly.pdbx_strand_id
1 'polypeptide(L)'
;ERKGGIAAIADEVSRLQVQTLDENCDDFGITEFKMNDVRQGIVHVVGPEQGATLPGMTVVCGDSHTSTHGAFGALAHGIGT
;
A
#
# COMPACT_ATOMS: atom_id res chain seq x y z
N GLU A 1 7.76 17.38 -2.69
CA GLU A 1 7.24 17.20 -1.31
C GLU A 1 5.75 16.91 -1.37
N ARG A 2 5.24 15.99 -0.55
CA ARG A 2 3.79 15.66 -0.47
C ARG A 2 2.95 16.71 0.26
N LYS A 3 3.49 17.92 0.46
CA LYS A 3 2.91 19.02 1.27
C LYS A 3 1.46 19.36 0.92
N GLY A 4 1.03 19.15 -0.32
CA GLY A 4 -0.34 19.42 -0.76
C GLY A 4 -1.37 18.30 -0.47
N GLY A 5 -0.93 17.14 0.02
CA GLY A 5 -1.80 16.01 0.34
C GLY A 5 -2.69 15.56 -0.84
N ILE A 6 -3.85 14.98 -0.51
CA ILE A 6 -4.86 14.53 -1.48
C ILE A 6 -5.38 15.69 -2.35
N ALA A 7 -5.54 16.88 -1.75
CA ALA A 7 -6.05 18.06 -2.44
C ALA A 7 -5.16 18.54 -3.61
N ALA A 8 -3.87 18.21 -3.59
CA ALA A 8 -2.93 18.55 -4.67
C ALA A 8 -2.92 17.55 -5.83
N ILE A 9 -3.67 16.45 -5.75
CA ILE A 9 -3.86 15.54 -6.88
C ILE A 9 -4.75 16.25 -7.91
N ALA A 10 -4.17 16.61 -9.05
CA ALA A 10 -4.84 17.38 -10.10
C ALA A 10 -5.94 16.58 -10.81
N ASP A 11 -5.66 15.29 -11.09
CA ASP A 11 -6.63 14.39 -11.71
C ASP A 11 -7.74 14.04 -10.72
N GLU A 12 -8.98 14.37 -11.09
CA GLU A 12 -10.14 14.21 -10.21
C GLU A 12 -10.44 12.73 -9.91
N VAL A 13 -10.26 11.84 -10.89
CA VAL A 13 -10.48 10.41 -10.72
C VAL A 13 -9.46 9.84 -9.73
N SER A 14 -8.17 10.12 -9.93
CA SER A 14 -7.11 9.70 -9.03
C SER A 14 -7.30 10.24 -7.61
N ARG A 15 -7.74 11.50 -7.49
CA ARG A 15 -8.03 12.12 -6.19
C ARG A 15 -9.16 11.39 -5.47
N LEU A 16 -10.25 11.10 -6.18
CA LEU A 16 -11.38 10.34 -5.65
C LEU A 16 -10.94 8.94 -5.21
N GLN A 17 -10.10 8.24 -6.00
CA GLN A 17 -9.61 6.92 -5.62
C GLN A 17 -8.83 6.92 -4.31
N VAL A 18 -7.92 7.88 -4.10
CA VAL A 18 -7.15 7.97 -2.86
C VAL A 18 -8.06 8.38 -1.69
N GLN A 19 -8.98 9.33 -1.89
CA GLN A 19 -9.92 9.72 -0.84
C GLN A 19 -10.82 8.54 -0.41
N THR A 20 -11.36 7.78 -1.37
CA THR A 20 -12.19 6.62 -1.08
C THR A 20 -11.39 5.51 -0.37
N LEU A 21 -10.09 5.38 -0.65
CA LEU A 21 -9.23 4.46 0.10
C LEU A 21 -9.09 4.90 1.57
N ASP A 22 -8.72 6.17 1.80
CA ASP A 22 -8.60 6.76 3.14
C ASP A 22 -9.89 6.55 3.96
N GLU A 23 -11.06 6.86 3.37
CA GLU A 23 -12.37 6.73 4.01
C GLU A 23 -12.69 5.27 4.36
N ASN A 24 -12.49 4.34 3.42
CA ASN A 24 -12.72 2.91 3.68
C ASN A 24 -11.77 2.37 4.77
N CYS A 25 -10.49 2.74 4.75
CA CYS A 25 -9.54 2.29 5.75
C CYS A 25 -9.93 2.78 7.16
N ASP A 26 -10.38 4.03 7.28
CA ASP A 26 -10.88 4.59 8.54
C ASP A 26 -12.17 3.86 9.00
N ASP A 27 -13.12 3.65 8.10
CA ASP A 27 -14.42 3.01 8.40
C ASP A 27 -14.28 1.54 8.84
N PHE A 28 -13.35 0.79 8.24
CA PHE A 28 -13.12 -0.62 8.54
C PHE A 28 -11.99 -0.87 9.55
N GLY A 29 -11.34 0.18 10.05
CA GLY A 29 -10.21 0.06 10.98
C GLY A 29 -8.99 -0.63 10.37
N ILE A 30 -8.78 -0.49 9.06
CA ILE A 30 -7.63 -1.03 8.34
C ILE A 30 -6.46 -0.07 8.51
N THR A 31 -5.29 -0.58 8.86
CA THR A 31 -4.09 0.26 8.97
C THR A 31 -3.64 0.72 7.58
N GLU A 32 -3.60 2.03 7.40
CA GLU A 32 -3.13 2.68 6.18
C GLU A 32 -2.01 3.69 6.51
N PHE A 33 -0.95 3.69 5.69
CA PHE A 33 0.04 4.77 5.70
C PHE A 33 -0.41 5.85 4.71
N LYS A 34 -1.18 6.82 5.21
CA LYS A 34 -1.75 7.93 4.42
C LYS A 34 -0.65 8.74 3.72
N MET A 35 -1.03 9.52 2.71
CA MET A 35 -0.12 10.28 1.84
C MET A 35 1.03 11.00 2.58
N ASN A 36 0.74 11.62 3.73
CA ASN A 36 1.71 12.40 4.51
C ASN A 36 2.42 11.61 5.62
N ASP A 37 2.13 10.32 5.80
CA ASP A 37 2.87 9.47 6.72
C ASP A 37 4.31 9.27 6.22
N VAL A 38 5.28 9.37 7.13
CA VAL A 38 6.71 9.21 6.82
C VAL A 38 7.03 7.81 6.29
N ARG A 39 6.22 6.80 6.65
CA ARG A 39 6.35 5.41 6.22
C ARG A 39 5.73 5.14 4.85
N GLN A 40 4.96 6.09 4.29
CA GLN A 40 4.30 5.89 3.00
C GLN A 40 5.32 5.85 1.87
N GLY A 41 5.24 4.80 1.04
CA GLY A 41 6.13 4.54 -0.09
C GLY A 41 5.56 3.47 -1.01
N ILE A 42 6.41 2.89 -1.87
CA ILE A 42 6.03 1.82 -2.80
C ILE A 42 5.67 0.56 -1.98
N VAL A 43 4.52 -0.06 -2.25
CA VAL A 43 3.96 -1.16 -1.45
C VAL A 43 4.96 -2.29 -1.17
N HIS A 44 5.76 -2.70 -2.16
CA HIS A 44 6.73 -3.79 -2.01
C HIS A 44 8.05 -3.38 -1.34
N VAL A 45 8.27 -2.09 -1.11
CA VAL A 45 9.37 -1.57 -0.29
C VAL A 45 8.89 -1.41 1.16
N VAL A 46 7.73 -0.79 1.34
CA VAL A 46 7.13 -0.53 2.65
C VAL A 46 6.78 -1.84 3.37
N GLY A 47 6.27 -2.84 2.66
CA GLY A 47 5.85 -4.10 3.27
C GLY A 47 6.95 -4.75 4.12
N PRO A 48 8.15 -5.03 3.56
CA PRO A 48 9.27 -5.54 4.34
C PRO A 48 9.82 -4.54 5.38
N GLU A 49 9.94 -3.25 5.04
CA GLU A 49 10.45 -2.22 5.97
C GLU A 49 9.62 -2.10 7.26
N GLN A 50 8.30 -2.30 7.15
CA GLN A 50 7.37 -2.22 8.29
C GLN A 50 7.09 -3.60 8.91
N GLY A 51 7.79 -4.66 8.50
CA GLY A 51 7.61 -6.01 9.04
C GLY A 51 6.32 -6.71 8.61
N ALA A 52 5.61 -6.20 7.60
CA ALA A 52 4.44 -6.85 7.01
C ALA A 52 4.82 -8.02 6.08
N THR A 53 6.11 -8.29 5.90
CA THR A 53 6.64 -9.45 5.18
C THR A 53 7.77 -10.06 5.98
N LEU A 54 7.60 -11.30 6.40
CA LEU A 54 8.58 -12.07 7.14
C LEU A 54 8.77 -13.46 6.49
N PRO A 55 9.91 -14.12 6.73
CA PRO A 55 10.17 -15.46 6.21
C PRO A 55 9.08 -16.47 6.57
N GLY A 56 8.71 -17.32 5.61
CA GLY A 56 7.71 -18.38 5.77
C GLY A 56 6.25 -17.92 5.65
N MET A 57 5.98 -16.64 5.41
CA MET A 57 4.61 -16.15 5.17
C MET A 57 4.10 -16.51 3.77
N THR A 58 2.77 -16.62 3.65
CA THR A 58 2.07 -16.52 2.37
C THR A 58 1.55 -15.09 2.23
N VAL A 59 1.95 -14.38 1.19
CA VAL A 59 1.62 -12.96 0.96
C VAL A 59 0.85 -12.82 -0.35
N VAL A 60 -0.26 -12.10 -0.32
CA VAL A 60 -1.00 -11.71 -1.53
C VAL A 60 -1.24 -10.21 -1.51
N CYS A 61 -1.18 -9.57 -2.67
CA CYS A 61 -1.44 -8.14 -2.82
C CYS A 61 -2.01 -7.87 -4.22
N GLY A 62 -2.82 -6.82 -4.35
CA GLY A 62 -3.43 -6.37 -5.60
C GLY A 62 -2.46 -5.75 -6.61
N ASP A 63 -1.20 -6.21 -6.64
CA ASP A 63 -0.14 -5.73 -7.52
C ASP A 63 0.59 -6.91 -8.17
N SER A 64 0.92 -6.79 -9.45
CA SER A 64 1.57 -7.86 -10.22
C SER A 64 3.00 -8.19 -9.76
N HIS A 65 3.68 -7.25 -9.08
CA HIS A 65 5.06 -7.38 -8.59
C HIS A 65 5.14 -7.90 -7.16
N THR A 66 4.04 -8.43 -6.61
CA THR A 66 4.02 -9.05 -5.27
C THR A 66 5.05 -10.17 -5.10
N SER A 67 5.53 -10.78 -6.19
CA SER A 67 6.65 -11.73 -6.17
C SER A 67 7.94 -11.16 -5.56
N THR A 68 8.10 -9.84 -5.50
CA THR A 68 9.22 -9.14 -4.84
C THR A 68 9.43 -9.63 -3.40
N HIS A 69 8.36 -9.93 -2.69
CA HIS A 69 8.41 -10.40 -1.30
C HIS A 69 9.05 -11.80 -1.15
N GLY A 70 9.18 -12.56 -2.25
CA GLY A 70 9.89 -13.84 -2.28
C GLY A 70 11.37 -13.74 -1.88
N ALA A 71 11.99 -12.56 -2.03
CA ALA A 71 13.36 -12.30 -1.56
C ALA A 71 13.51 -12.51 -0.03
N PHE A 72 12.42 -12.43 0.73
CA PHE A 72 12.39 -12.65 2.18
C PHE A 72 12.03 -14.10 2.54
N GLY A 73 11.95 -15.02 1.58
CA GLY A 73 11.54 -16.40 1.82
C GLY A 73 10.03 -16.55 2.07
N ALA A 74 9.22 -15.66 1.50
CA ALA A 74 7.76 -15.74 1.52
C ALA A 74 7.21 -16.33 0.21
N LEU A 75 6.07 -17.03 0.27
CA LEU A 75 5.31 -17.42 -0.92
C LEU A 75 4.39 -16.26 -1.32
N ALA A 76 4.76 -15.50 -2.36
CA ALA A 76 4.12 -14.22 -2.65
C ALA A 76 3.54 -14.12 -4.07
N HIS A 77 2.25 -13.77 -4.19
CA HIS A 77 1.53 -13.72 -5.48
C HIS A 77 0.66 -12.48 -5.62
N GLY A 78 0.67 -11.89 -6.82
CA GLY A 78 -0.27 -10.84 -7.19
C GLY A 78 -1.66 -11.43 -7.42
N ILE A 79 -2.70 -10.74 -6.95
CA ILE A 79 -4.10 -11.13 -7.15
C ILE A 79 -4.90 -9.97 -7.76
N GLY A 80 -5.99 -10.29 -8.45
CA GLY A 80 -6.93 -9.28 -8.98
C GLY A 80 -8.03 -8.94 -7.98
N THR A 81 -8.78 -7.88 -8.29
CA THR A 81 -10.07 -7.53 -7.67
C THR A 81 -11.22 -8.31 -8.29
#